data_AF-A0A537Q5S3-F1
#
_entry.id   AF-A0A537Q5S3-F1
#
_cell.length_a   1.000
_cell.length_b   1.000
_cell.length_c   1.000
_cell.angle_alpha   90.00
_cell.angle_beta   90.00
_cell.angle_gamma   90.00
#
_symmetry.space_group_name_H-M   'P 1'
#
loop_
_entity.id
_entity.type
_entity.pdbx_description
1 polymer ?
#
loop_
_entity_poly.entity_id
_entity_poly.type
_entity_poly.pdbx_seq_one_letter_code
_entity_poly.pdbx_strand_id
1 'polypeptide(L)'
;MTIFAPTADAKTGSVRVVFTKAALVAGGGVGRGVLTYDGREHRFRVYGVSIGVTIGVSVAKLAGRAAYLDQLSDFEGTYSSVGVGGALVGGGGGVQLKNEKGVIITLHGVRAGLEFAANLSGIRIAFE
;
A
#
# COMPACT_ATOMS: atom_id res chain seq x y z
N MET A 1 21.77 22.23 20.13
CA MET A 1 21.42 21.58 18.85
C MET A 1 21.16 20.12 19.14
N THR A 2 19.89 19.75 19.33
CA THR A 2 19.50 18.39 19.71
C THR A 2 19.60 17.50 18.47
N ILE A 3 20.55 16.59 18.48
CA ILE A 3 20.76 15.60 17.44
C ILE A 3 19.66 14.55 17.61
N PHE A 4 18.69 14.53 16.70
CA PHE A 4 17.77 13.39 16.60
C PHE A 4 18.57 12.23 16.03
N ALA A 5 18.96 11.28 16.88
CA ALA A 5 19.36 9.96 16.42
C ALA A 5 18.17 9.35 15.65
N PRO A 6 18.36 8.77 14.44
CA PRO A 6 17.31 7.95 13.86
C PRO A 6 17.08 6.75 14.80
N THR A 7 15.94 6.78 15.47
CA THR A 7 15.50 5.81 16.46
C THR A 7 15.31 4.45 15.79
N ALA A 8 16.20 3.50 16.07
CA ALA A 8 16.18 2.10 15.63
C ALA A 8 16.14 1.90 14.10
N ASP A 9 17.02 1.04 13.60
CA ASP A 9 17.05 0.58 12.21
C ASP A 9 15.81 -0.29 11.94
N ALA A 10 14.61 0.30 11.95
CA ALA A 10 13.43 -0.34 11.45
C ALA A 10 13.65 -0.42 9.94
N LYS A 11 14.13 -1.58 9.48
CA LYS A 11 14.41 -1.80 8.06
C LYS A 11 13.21 -1.34 7.23
N THR A 12 13.51 -0.52 6.23
CA THR A 12 12.52 0.06 5.33
C THR A 12 12.68 -0.51 3.94
N GLY A 13 11.56 -0.66 3.24
CA GLY A 13 11.51 -1.08 1.84
C GLY A 13 10.85 -0.03 0.97
N SER A 14 11.27 0.10 -0.28
CA SER A 14 10.56 0.91 -1.27
C SER A 14 9.48 0.10 -1.95
N VAL A 15 8.28 0.65 -2.07
CA VAL A 15 7.13 -0.06 -2.62
C VAL A 15 6.63 0.68 -3.85
N ARG A 16 6.42 -0.05 -4.95
CA ARG A 16 5.73 0.45 -6.14
C ARG A 16 4.65 -0.54 -6.51
N VAL A 17 3.43 -0.07 -6.74
CA VAL A 17 2.32 -0.93 -7.11
C VAL A 17 1.49 -0.29 -8.21
N VAL A 18 1.08 -1.12 -9.15
CA VAL A 18 0.19 -0.77 -10.26
C VAL A 18 -1.07 -1.59 -10.09
N PHE A 19 -2.17 -0.90 -9.83
CA PHE A 19 -3.50 -1.48 -9.82
C PHE A 19 -4.11 -1.37 -11.21
N THR A 20 -4.53 -2.50 -11.77
CA THR A 20 -5.25 -2.54 -13.03
C THR A 20 -6.69 -2.92 -12.72
N LYS A 21 -7.62 -2.04 -13.06
CA LYS A 21 -9.04 -2.25 -12.82
C LYS A 21 -9.71 -2.67 -14.12
N ALA A 22 -10.16 -3.91 -14.21
CA ALA A 22 -10.95 -4.42 -15.33
C ALA A 22 -12.43 -4.45 -14.92
N ALA A 23 -13.27 -3.64 -15.57
CA ALA A 23 -14.68 -3.52 -15.23
C ALA A 23 -15.52 -4.57 -15.96
N LEU A 24 -15.85 -5.68 -15.28
CA LEU A 24 -17.04 -6.50 -15.61
C LEU A 24 -17.61 -7.09 -14.29
N VAL A 25 -18.61 -6.41 -13.74
CA VAL A 25 -19.69 -6.92 -12.86
C VAL A 25 -19.33 -7.47 -11.45
N ALA A 26 -18.08 -7.74 -11.06
CA ALA A 26 -17.80 -8.26 -9.71
C ALA A 26 -16.58 -7.60 -9.02
N GLY A 27 -16.86 -6.60 -8.18
CA GLY A 27 -16.27 -6.19 -6.90
C GLY A 27 -14.83 -6.47 -6.44
N GLY A 28 -13.90 -6.94 -7.27
CA GLY A 28 -12.52 -7.27 -6.88
C GLY A 28 -11.47 -6.56 -7.73
N GLY A 29 -10.44 -5.98 -7.09
CA GLY A 29 -9.28 -5.39 -7.76
C GLY A 29 -8.02 -6.23 -7.54
N VAL A 30 -7.26 -6.48 -8.61
CA VAL A 30 -5.93 -7.10 -8.52
C VAL A 30 -4.86 -6.07 -8.90
N GLY A 31 -3.84 -5.96 -8.06
CA GLY A 31 -2.66 -5.14 -8.30
C GLY A 31 -1.40 -5.98 -8.38
N ARG A 32 -0.39 -5.48 -9.10
CA ARG A 32 0.96 -6.04 -9.11
C ARG A 32 1.95 -4.99 -8.65
N GLY A 33 2.91 -5.38 -7.84
CA GLY A 33 3.89 -4.47 -7.29
C GLY A 33 5.26 -5.10 -7.11
N VAL A 34 6.21 -4.24 -6.78
CA VAL A 34 7.59 -4.59 -6.45
C VAL A 34 7.95 -3.94 -5.12
N LEU A 35 8.44 -4.77 -4.21
CA LEU A 35 9.09 -4.35 -2.98
C LEU A 35 10.59 -4.42 -3.21
N THR A 36 11.27 -3.29 -3.09
CA THR A 36 12.73 -3.26 -3.00
C THR A 36 13.11 -3.29 -1.53
N TYR A 37 13.73 -4.39 -1.10
CA TYR A 37 14.17 -4.62 0.28
C TYR A 37 15.59 -5.17 0.26
N ASP A 38 16.49 -4.60 1.07
CA ASP A 38 17.90 -5.04 1.14
C ASP A 38 18.60 -5.05 -0.24
N GLY A 39 18.25 -4.10 -1.11
CA GLY A 39 18.77 -4.01 -2.48
C GLY A 39 18.24 -5.05 -3.46
N ARG A 40 17.29 -5.89 -3.06
CA ARG A 40 16.65 -6.92 -3.91
C ARG A 40 15.21 -6.57 -4.22
N GLU A 41 14.78 -6.91 -5.43
CA GLU A 41 13.41 -6.70 -5.89
C GLU A 41 12.56 -7.95 -5.70
N HIS A 42 11.44 -7.79 -5.01
CA HIS A 42 10.49 -8.85 -4.70
C HIS A 42 9.13 -8.51 -5.30
N ARG A 43 8.67 -9.32 -6.27
CA ARG A 43 7.38 -9.12 -6.93
C ARG A 43 6.26 -9.64 -6.05
N PHE A 44 5.20 -8.87 -5.92
CA PHE A 44 4.04 -9.23 -5.14
C PHE A 44 2.74 -8.89 -5.87
N ARG A 45 1.68 -9.55 -5.44
CA ARG A 45 0.31 -9.29 -5.85
C ARG A 45 -0.48 -8.70 -4.70
N VAL A 46 -1.40 -7.82 -5.06
CA VAL A 46 -2.36 -7.24 -4.14
C VAL A 46 -3.75 -7.67 -4.54
N TYR A 47 -4.50 -8.15 -3.57
CA TYR A 47 -5.89 -8.56 -3.70
C TYR A 47 -6.73 -7.65 -2.81
N GLY A 48 -7.64 -6.86 -3.40
CA GLY A 48 -8.50 -5.95 -2.66
C GLY A 48 -9.96 -6.15 -3.00
N VAL A 49 -10.83 -6.00 -2.00
CA VAL A 49 -12.28 -5.87 -2.20
C VAL A 49 -12.55 -4.44 -2.64
N SER A 50 -12.87 -4.31 -3.94
CA SER A 50 -13.38 -3.13 -4.67
C SER A 50 -12.52 -1.88 -4.80
N ILE A 51 -12.44 -1.41 -6.05
CA ILE A 51 -11.94 -0.11 -6.45
C ILE A 51 -13.11 0.60 -7.16
N GLY A 52 -14.23 0.86 -6.47
CA GLY A 52 -15.40 1.61 -6.97
C GLY A 52 -16.16 1.09 -8.22
N VAL A 53 -17.35 1.66 -8.45
CA VAL A 53 -18.09 1.55 -9.73
C VAL A 53 -17.45 2.58 -10.67
N THR A 54 -16.58 2.14 -11.57
CA THR A 54 -16.06 3.02 -12.63
C THR A 54 -16.32 2.35 -13.95
N ILE A 55 -17.00 3.07 -14.84
CA ILE A 55 -17.16 2.68 -16.23
C ILE A 55 -15.80 2.86 -16.90
N GLY A 56 -15.21 1.76 -17.41
CA GLY A 56 -13.95 1.76 -18.13
C GLY A 56 -12.78 1.10 -17.41
N VAL A 57 -11.62 1.08 -18.08
CA VAL A 57 -10.35 0.55 -17.56
C VAL A 57 -9.58 1.70 -16.93
N SER A 58 -9.30 1.60 -15.63
CA SER A 58 -8.46 2.57 -14.92
C SER A 58 -7.19 1.89 -14.42
N VAL A 59 -6.06 2.58 -14.57
CA VAL A 59 -4.77 2.16 -14.02
C VAL A 59 -4.36 3.14 -12.94
N ALA A 60 -4.24 2.68 -11.70
CA ALA A 60 -3.73 3.48 -10.59
C ALA A 60 -2.29 3.07 -10.29
N LYS A 61 -1.38 4.05 -10.35
CA LYS A 61 0.03 3.87 -9.99
C LYS A 61 0.27 4.50 -8.63
N LEU A 62 0.77 3.71 -7.69
CA LEU A 62 1.04 4.13 -6.34
C LEU A 62 2.49 3.81 -6.00
N ALA A 63 3.12 4.69 -5.24
CA ALA A 63 4.48 4.51 -4.76
C ALA A 63 4.58 4.95 -3.31
N GLY A 64 5.52 4.35 -2.58
CA GLY A 64 5.81 4.76 -1.23
C GLY A 64 6.76 3.81 -0.54
N ARG A 65 6.54 3.56 0.75
CA ARG A 65 7.50 2.87 1.62
C ARG A 65 6.81 1.90 2.56
N ALA A 66 7.50 0.79 2.84
CA ALA A 66 7.19 -0.13 3.93
C ALA A 66 8.16 0.15 5.08
N ALA A 67 7.63 0.26 6.29
CA ALA A 67 8.38 0.45 7.53
C ALA A 67 8.07 -0.66 8.52
N TYR A 68 8.94 -0.84 9.51
CA TYR A 68 8.89 -1.93 10.50
C TYR A 68 8.99 -3.32 9.86
N LEU A 69 9.82 -3.44 8.81
CA LEU A 69 9.98 -4.67 8.04
C LEU A 69 11.24 -5.42 8.46
N ASP A 70 11.18 -6.15 9.58
CA ASP A 70 12.32 -6.88 10.15
C ASP A 70 12.84 -7.98 9.22
N GLN A 71 11.92 -8.74 8.63
CA GLN A 71 12.19 -9.73 7.59
C GLN A 71 11.25 -9.59 6.39
N LEU A 72 11.67 -10.11 5.24
CA LEU A 72 10.89 -10.07 3.99
C LEU A 72 9.48 -10.65 4.16
N SER A 73 9.36 -11.77 4.87
CA SER A 73 8.10 -12.47 5.12
C SER A 73 7.09 -11.65 5.94
N ASP A 74 7.54 -10.60 6.65
CA ASP A 74 6.62 -9.71 7.37
C ASP A 74 5.79 -8.85 6.43
N PHE A 75 6.25 -8.66 5.20
CA PHE A 75 5.55 -7.87 4.20
C PHE A 75 4.24 -8.52 3.75
N GLU A 76 4.17 -9.85 3.71
CA GLU A 76 2.97 -10.58 3.33
C GLU A 76 1.94 -10.56 4.45
N GLY A 77 0.67 -10.32 4.09
CA GLY A 77 -0.42 -10.29 5.05
C GLY A 77 -1.60 -9.45 4.60
N THR A 78 -2.57 -9.31 5.50
CA THR A 78 -3.72 -8.42 5.30
C THR A 78 -3.42 -7.06 5.91
N TYR A 79 -3.60 -6.01 5.12
CA TYR A 79 -3.37 -4.63 5.49
C TYR A 79 -4.69 -3.88 5.58
N SER A 80 -4.85 -3.14 6.67
CA SER A 80 -6.03 -2.30 6.94
C SER A 80 -5.62 -0.84 7.11
N SER A 81 -6.51 0.09 6.78
CA SER A 81 -6.25 1.52 6.91
C SER A 81 -6.00 1.92 8.37
N VAL A 82 -4.98 2.74 8.58
CA VAL A 82 -4.64 3.30 9.89
C VAL A 82 -5.21 4.72 9.98
N GLY A 83 -6.14 4.95 10.91
CA GLY A 83 -6.65 6.29 11.25
C GLY A 83 -8.08 6.59 10.79
N VAL A 84 -8.67 7.63 11.38
CA VAL A 84 -10.01 8.15 11.05
C VAL A 84 -9.92 8.88 9.71
N GLY A 85 -10.40 8.26 8.63
CA GLY A 85 -10.53 8.92 7.32
C GLY A 85 -9.58 8.46 6.20
N GLY A 86 -8.75 7.43 6.40
CA GLY A 86 -8.05 6.66 5.35
C GLY A 86 -7.05 7.40 4.43
N ALA A 87 -7.07 8.71 4.38
CA ALA A 87 -6.27 9.56 3.53
C ALA A 87 -5.80 10.74 4.36
N LEU A 88 -4.50 11.05 4.29
CA LEU A 88 -3.83 12.30 4.70
C LEU A 88 -2.52 11.99 5.44
N VAL A 89 -1.56 11.44 4.72
CA VAL A 89 -0.14 11.71 5.03
C VAL A 89 0.21 13.03 4.35
N GLY A 90 0.23 14.13 5.12
CA GLY A 90 0.78 15.43 4.69
C GLY A 90 0.04 16.15 3.56
N GLY A 91 -1.27 16.40 3.68
CA GLY A 91 -2.00 17.37 2.85
C GLY A 91 -2.20 17.04 1.36
N GLY A 92 -1.60 15.97 0.82
CA GLY A 92 -1.51 15.72 -0.62
C GLY A 92 -2.06 14.37 -1.13
N GLY A 93 -2.89 13.65 -0.36
CA GLY A 93 -3.51 12.40 -0.83
C GLY A 93 -2.57 11.19 -0.80
N GLY A 94 -2.30 10.68 0.41
CA GLY A 94 -1.61 9.42 0.65
C GLY A 94 -2.34 8.60 1.71
N VAL A 95 -2.14 7.29 1.69
CA VAL A 95 -2.82 6.31 2.54
C VAL A 95 -1.78 5.56 3.34
N GLN A 96 -2.10 5.27 4.60
CA GLN A 96 -1.27 4.44 5.45
C GLN A 96 -2.06 3.19 5.83
N LEU A 97 -1.46 2.03 5.58
CA LEU A 97 -2.04 0.73 5.88
C LEU A 97 -1.10 -0.03 6.82
N LYS A 98 -1.67 -0.82 7.72
CA LYS A 98 -0.92 -1.63 8.68
C LYS A 98 -1.43 -3.07 8.65
N ASN A 99 -0.51 -4.02 8.69
CA ASN A 99 -0.84 -5.43 8.86
C ASN A 99 -0.75 -5.89 10.33
N GLU A 100 -1.20 -7.12 10.58
CA GLU A 100 -1.16 -7.75 11.91
C GLU A 100 0.25 -7.90 12.49
N LYS A 101 1.27 -7.96 11.62
CA LYS A 101 2.68 -8.06 12.00
C LYS A 101 3.30 -6.71 12.39
N GLY A 102 2.56 -5.62 12.26
CA GLY A 102 3.04 -4.28 12.60
C GLY A 102 3.71 -3.53 11.45
N VAL A 103 3.87 -4.16 10.28
CA VAL A 103 4.39 -3.51 9.08
C VAL A 103 3.44 -2.41 8.65
N ILE A 104 3.99 -1.23 8.41
CA ILE A 104 3.24 -0.07 7.94
C ILE A 104 3.67 0.24 6.53
N ILE A 105 2.72 0.25 5.60
CA ILE A 105 2.92 0.74 4.24
C ILE A 105 2.27 2.12 4.10
N THR A 106 3.05 3.06 3.59
CA THR A 106 2.55 4.38 3.20
C THR A 106 2.61 4.45 1.68
N LEU A 107 1.48 4.71 1.03
CA LEU A 107 1.35 4.79 -0.42
C LEU A 107 0.81 6.16 -0.82
N HIS A 108 1.37 6.73 -1.88
CA HIS A 108 0.97 8.00 -2.47
C HIS A 108 0.70 7.83 -3.97
N GLY A 109 -0.20 8.65 -4.50
CA GLY A 109 -0.48 8.73 -5.94
C GLY A 109 -1.59 9.72 -6.23
N VAL A 110 -1.70 10.13 -7.50
CA VAL A 110 -2.56 11.23 -7.99
C VAL A 110 -4.04 11.05 -7.59
N ARG A 111 -4.48 9.83 -7.26
CA ARG A 111 -5.85 9.51 -6.83
C ARG A 111 -5.92 8.62 -5.57
N ALA A 112 -4.79 8.34 -4.93
CA ALA A 112 -4.71 7.43 -3.79
C ALA A 112 -5.64 7.88 -2.64
N GLY A 113 -5.59 9.16 -2.26
CA GLY A 113 -6.41 9.68 -1.17
C GLY A 113 -7.91 9.52 -1.42
N LEU A 114 -8.41 9.81 -2.63
CA LEU A 114 -9.84 9.70 -2.96
C LEU A 114 -10.30 8.25 -3.15
N GLU A 115 -9.51 7.42 -3.83
CA GLU A 115 -9.90 6.04 -4.14
C GLU A 115 -9.96 5.17 -2.88
N PHE A 116 -8.99 5.33 -1.97
CA PHE A 116 -8.96 4.54 -0.72
C PHE A 116 -9.86 5.12 0.37
N ALA A 117 -10.06 6.44 0.45
CA ALA A 117 -11.04 7.02 1.39
C ALA A 117 -12.47 6.54 1.12
N ALA A 118 -12.78 6.21 -0.13
CA ALA A 118 -14.08 5.66 -0.53
C ALA A 118 -14.18 4.12 -0.40
N ASN A 119 -13.06 3.38 -0.28
CA ASN A 119 -13.01 1.91 -0.34
C ASN A 119 -12.15 1.34 0.81
N LEU A 120 -12.60 1.52 2.05
CA LEU A 120 -11.88 1.25 3.31
C LEU A 120 -11.79 -0.23 3.72
N SER A 121 -11.92 -1.20 2.80
CA SER A 121 -12.12 -2.63 3.17
C SER A 121 -10.83 -3.43 3.42
N GLY A 122 -9.65 -2.82 3.31
CA GLY A 122 -8.37 -3.51 3.46
C GLY A 122 -7.95 -4.31 2.23
N ILE A 123 -6.66 -4.68 2.17
CA ILE A 123 -6.04 -5.40 1.05
C ILE A 123 -5.20 -6.56 1.55
N ARG A 124 -5.13 -7.66 0.79
CA ARG A 124 -4.19 -8.76 1.03
C ARG A 124 -3.00 -8.61 0.09
N ILE A 125 -1.79 -8.73 0.63
CA ILE A 125 -0.54 -8.76 -0.13
C ILE A 125 0.12 -10.13 0.02
N ALA A 126 0.59 -10.69 -1.09
CA ALA A 126 1.36 -11.94 -1.14
C ALA A 126 2.42 -11.86 -2.24
N PHE A 127 3.57 -12.50 -2.05
CA PHE A 127 4.61 -12.62 -3.08
C PHE A 127 4.16 -13.54 -4.23
N GLU A 128 4.79 -13.40 -5.40
CA GLU A 128 4.59 -14.30 -6.55
C GLU A 128 5.38 -15.61 -6.45
#